data_AF-A0A317XKD0-F1
#
_entry.id   AF-A0A317XKD0-F1
#
_cell.length_a   1.000
_cell.length_b   1.000
_cell.length_c   1.000
_cell.angle_alpha   90.00
_cell.angle_beta   90.00
_cell.angle_gamma   90.00
#
_symmetry.space_group_name_H-M   'P 1'
#
loop_
_entity.id
_entity.type
_entity.pdbx_description
1 polymer ?
#
loop_
_entity_poly.entity_id
_entity_poly.type
_entity_poly.pdbx_seq_one_letter_code
_entity_poly.pdbx_strand_id
1 'polypeptide(L)' 'GEINWDCPCLGGMAHGPCGEQFKAAFSCFVYSEAEPKGIDCVDKFKVMQDCFREHPDVYKD' A
#
# COMPACT_ATOMS: atom_id res chain seq x y z
N GLY A 1 4.76 -15.35 -5.89
CA GLY A 1 5.55 -14.85 -4.75
C GLY A 1 4.59 -14.59 -3.62
N GLU A 2 4.97 -14.85 -2.37
CA GLU A 2 4.12 -14.52 -1.21
C GLU A 2 4.65 -13.24 -0.54
N ILE A 3 3.75 -12.38 -0.08
CA ILE A 3 4.12 -11.13 0.60
C ILE A 3 4.11 -11.39 2.10
N ASN A 4 5.25 -11.15 2.76
CA ASN A 4 5.33 -11.18 4.22
C ASN A 4 4.91 -9.83 4.82
N TRP A 5 3.66 -9.73 5.28
CA TRP A 5 3.09 -8.51 5.87
C TRP A 5 3.70 -8.14 7.23
N ASP A 6 4.41 -9.08 7.88
CA ASP A 6 5.11 -8.88 9.14
C ASP A 6 6.58 -8.46 8.94
N CYS A 7 7.01 -8.28 7.68
CA CYS A 7 8.36 -7.80 7.41
C CYS A 7 8.58 -6.41 8.02
N PRO A 8 9.63 -6.20 8.83
CA PRO A 8 9.97 -4.88 9.35
C PRO A 8 10.18 -3.84 8.23
N CYS A 9 10.53 -4.30 7.02
CA CYS A 9 10.67 -3.47 5.83
C CYS A 9 9.38 -2.74 5.40
N LEU A 10 8.20 -3.25 5.79
CA LEU A 10 6.92 -2.63 5.49
C LEU A 10 6.50 -1.58 6.53
N GLY A 11 7.33 -1.36 7.56
CA GLY A 11 7.12 -0.29 8.55
C GLY A 11 5.80 -0.40 9.31
N GLY A 12 5.23 -1.59 9.42
CA GLY A 12 3.92 -1.80 10.06
C GLY A 12 2.73 -1.24 9.29
N MET A 13 2.90 -0.73 8.06
CA MET A 13 1.82 -0.10 7.28
C MET A 13 0.64 -1.05 7.02
N ALA A 14 0.90 -2.36 6.95
CA ALA A 14 -0.12 -3.40 6.77
C ALA A 14 -1.06 -3.60 7.98
N HIS A 15 -0.74 -3.02 9.14
CA HIS A 15 -1.44 -3.26 10.41
C HIS A 15 -2.10 -1.99 10.99
N GLY A 16 -2.09 -0.88 10.25
CA GLY A 16 -2.73 0.38 10.65
C GLY A 16 -4.15 0.56 10.09
N PRO A 17 -4.79 1.72 10.36
CA PRO A 17 -6.13 2.04 9.86
C PRO A 17 -6.27 1.97 8.33
N CYS A 18 -5.19 2.21 7.59
CA CYS A 18 -5.14 2.09 6.13
C CYS A 18 -4.47 0.79 5.64
N GLY A 19 -4.33 -0.21 6.51
CA GLY A 19 -3.61 -1.45 6.23
C GLY A 19 -4.19 -2.25 5.07
N GLU A 20 -5.50 -2.26 4.90
CA GLU A 20 -6.15 -2.97 3.79
C GLU A 20 -5.91 -2.27 2.44
N GLN A 21 -5.95 -0.93 2.41
CA GLN A 21 -5.62 -0.15 1.23
C GLN A 21 -4.15 -0.31 0.85
N PHE A 22 -3.26 -0.31 1.86
CA PHE A 22 -1.83 -0.60 1.68
C PHE A 22 -1.62 -2.00 1.11
N LYS A 23 -2.24 -3.04 1.69
CA LYS A 23 -2.12 -4.42 1.19
C LYS A 23 -2.60 -4.53 -0.25
N ALA A 24 -3.72 -3.90 -0.60
CA ALA A 24 -4.26 -3.90 -1.95
C ALA A 24 -3.33 -3.20 -2.96
N ALA A 25 -2.79 -2.02 -2.63
CA ALA A 25 -1.88 -1.29 -3.50
C ALA A 25 -0.53 -2.01 -3.65
N PHE A 26 0.04 -2.46 -2.54
CA PHE A 26 1.35 -3.12 -2.51
C PHE A 26 1.32 -4.50 -3.18
N SER A 27 0.27 -5.29 -2.95
CA SER A 27 0.09 -6.57 -3.65
C SER A 27 -0.06 -6.37 -5.16
N CYS A 28 -0.85 -5.38 -5.59
CA CYS A 28 -0.95 -5.04 -7.01
C CYS A 28 0.42 -4.69 -7.58
N PHE A 29 1.19 -3.82 -6.91
CA PHE A 29 2.52 -3.45 -7.38
C PHE A 29 3.47 -4.64 -7.48
N VAL A 30 3.50 -5.52 -6.47
CA VAL A 30 4.37 -6.71 -6.46
C VAL A 30 4.06 -7.64 -7.65
N TYR A 31 2.78 -7.86 -7.93
CA TYR A 31 2.32 -8.75 -9.00
C TYR A 31 2.16 -8.09 -10.38
N SER A 32 2.26 -6.77 -10.49
CA SER A 32 2.18 -6.08 -11.77
C SER A 32 3.28 -6.56 -12.72
N GLU A 33 2.87 -6.94 -13.92
CA GLU A 33 3.73 -7.24 -15.07
C GLU A 33 3.77 -6.11 -16.11
N ALA A 34 3.06 -5.00 -15.86
CA ALA A 34 3.06 -3.84 -16.75
C ALA A 34 4.43 -3.15 -16.82
N GLU A 35 4.69 -2.44 -17.92
CA GLU A 35 5.88 -1.61 -18.10
C GLU A 35 5.45 -0.15 -18.35
N PRO A 36 5.70 0.78 -17.40
CA PRO A 36 6.44 0.60 -16.14
C PRO A 36 5.64 -0.17 -15.07
N LYS A 37 6.36 -0.88 -14.20
CA LYS A 37 5.75 -1.72 -13.15
C LYS A 37 4.86 -0.89 -12.22
N GLY A 38 3.60 -1.33 -12.05
CA GLY A 38 2.62 -0.72 -11.17
C GLY A 38 1.81 0.42 -11.79
N ILE A 39 1.96 0.70 -13.09
CA ILE A 39 1.16 1.72 -13.78
C ILE A 39 -0.34 1.38 -13.77
N ASP A 40 -0.68 0.10 -13.74
CA ASP A 40 -2.04 -0.46 -13.59
C ASP A 40 -2.58 -0.37 -12.16
N CYS A 41 -1.72 -0.09 -11.18
CA CYS A 41 -2.08 -0.02 -9.76
C CYS A 41 -2.33 1.39 -9.25
N VAL A 42 -2.19 2.42 -10.10
CA VAL A 42 -2.25 3.84 -9.72
C VAL A 42 -3.51 4.18 -8.92
N ASP A 43 -4.67 3.66 -9.31
CA ASP A 43 -5.91 3.95 -8.60
C ASP A 43 -5.96 3.33 -7.20
N LYS A 44 -5.32 2.18 -6.97
CA LYS A 44 -5.18 1.60 -5.63
C LYS A 44 -4.26 2.45 -4.75
N PHE A 45 -3.19 3.00 -5.33
CA PHE A 45 -2.32 3.95 -4.62
C PHE A 45 -3.05 5.25 -4.28
N LYS A 46 -3.94 5.75 -5.15
CA LYS A 46 -4.79 6.91 -4.82
C LYS A 46 -5.69 6.61 -3.62
N VAL A 47 -6.38 5.47 -3.61
CA VAL A 47 -7.25 5.06 -2.49
C VAL A 47 -6.47 4.95 -1.18
N MET A 48 -5.26 4.40 -1.23
CA MET A 48 -4.37 4.36 -0.06
C MET A 48 -3.97 5.77 0.40
N GLN A 49 -3.63 6.66 -0.53
CA GLN A 49 -3.28 8.04 -0.21
C GLN A 49 -4.46 8.83 0.38
N ASP A 50 -5.67 8.60 -0.12
CA ASP A 50 -6.89 9.21 0.41
C ASP A 50 -7.13 8.74 1.86
N CYS A 51 -6.95 7.45 2.13
CA CYS A 51 -7.00 6.93 3.49
C CYS A 51 -5.94 7.59 4.40
N PHE A 52 -4.70 7.78 3.94
CA PHE A 52 -3.67 8.47 4.73
C PHE A 52 -4.06 9.92 5.06
N ARG A 53 -4.75 10.61 4.15
CA ARG A 53 -5.26 11.97 4.41
C ARG A 53 -6.38 12.01 5.44
N GLU A 54 -7.18 10.95 5.55
CA GLU A 54 -8.24 10.80 6.56
C GLU A 54 -7.68 10.48 7.95
N HIS A 55 -6.47 9.91 8.03
CA HIS A 55 -5.77 9.54 9.26
C HIS A 55 -4.45 10.31 9.47
N PRO A 56 -4.49 11.66 9.49
CA PRO A 56 -3.29 12.48 9.59
C PRO A 56 -2.61 12.39 10.96
N ASP A 57 -3.24 11.81 11.97
CA ASP A 57 -2.66 11.53 13.28
C ASP A 57 -1.72 10.31 13.27
N VAL A 58 -1.90 9.40 12.31
CA VAL A 58 -1.11 8.16 12.19
C VAL A 58 -0.06 8.25 11.09
N TYR A 59 -0.34 8.97 10.00
CA TYR A 59 0.46 8.93 8.76
C TYR A 59 1.10 10.27 8.35
N LYS A 60 1.23 11.25 9.27
CA LYS A 60 1.81 12.57 8.96
C LYS A 60 3.33 12.69 9.05
N ASP A 61 4.06 11.63 9.38
CA ASP A 61 5.53 11.65 9.47
C ASP A 61 6.21 11.23 8.16
#